data_AF-A0AAU6AXT6-F1
#
_entry.id   AF-A0AAU6AXT6-F1
#
_cell.length_a   1.000
_cell.length_b   1.000
_cell.length_c   1.000
_cell.angle_alpha   90.00
_cell.angle_beta   90.00
_cell.angle_gamma   90.00
#
_symmetry.space_group_name_H-M   'P 1'
#
loop_
_entity.id
_entity.type
_entity.pdbx_description
1 polymer ?
#
loop_
_entity_poly.entity_id
_entity_poly.type
_entity_poly.pdbx_seq_one_letter_code
_entity_poly.pdbx_strand_id
1 'polypeptide(L)'
;MTESTHSRRALLKAGLATSALAGGLLLPGMTGAATAAPAPLLRGGRPVLTHGVASGDVTTGSGIVWSRADRPARLMVEIARDPSFRGARRVAGPVVSPATGGTGKVRLAGLRPGTGYHYRVTAVDLDGRTTSEAVTGRFATAPLGRADTRILWSGDVAGQNYGINPALGGMTIFGAMADRRPDLFLHSGDTVYADGPLTESVTLPGGGGTWHNVVTPEKSKVAETLDEFRGQHAYNRLDEHFRRFAAEVPSVIQWDDHEVTNNWYPGEVMNDRPEYTEKRLDVLAPRAYQAFHEWHPIDRRQAVDGRVYRSFRHGSRVEIFVLDMRTYRNANTADQGAPGYILGDRQARWLADALGRSTATWKIVQADMPIGLVVPDGTAIEAVANNRPGAPGGRETELAWVLREISRRRVRNVVWLTADVHYTAAHHYSPDRAAVGDFDPFWEFVSGPLNAGAFGPNALDPTFGPEAVFVHAPVTQNSSPAQGFQHFGELNVDGASGELTVDLRDGTGASLWSKTLQPQGR
;
A
#
# COMPACT_ATOMS: atom_id res chain seq x y z
N MET A 1 -11.50 41.20 -27.42
CA MET A 1 -10.50 41.90 -28.24
C MET A 1 -9.62 42.73 -27.31
N THR A 2 -8.34 42.34 -27.24
CA THR A 2 -7.12 43.15 -26.93
C THR A 2 -7.13 43.99 -25.65
N GLU A 3 -6.50 43.50 -24.58
CA GLU A 3 -5.08 43.65 -24.23
C GLU A 3 -4.72 45.01 -23.61
N SER A 4 -4.27 44.98 -22.36
CA SER A 4 -3.29 45.95 -21.85
C SER A 4 -2.28 45.24 -20.95
N THR A 5 -1.05 45.22 -21.43
CA THR A 5 0.19 44.90 -20.73
C THR A 5 0.40 45.80 -19.50
N HIS A 6 1.27 45.42 -18.56
CA HIS A 6 2.45 46.19 -18.13
C HIS A 6 3.19 45.44 -17.00
N SER A 7 4.44 45.06 -17.30
CA SER A 7 5.43 44.52 -16.35
C SER A 7 5.99 45.64 -15.46
N ARG A 8 6.42 45.31 -14.23
CA ARG A 8 7.47 46.06 -13.51
C ARG A 8 8.35 45.15 -12.64
N ARG A 9 9.54 44.84 -13.17
CA ARG A 9 10.79 44.55 -12.44
C ARG A 9 11.59 45.85 -12.31
N ALA A 10 12.14 46.13 -11.13
CA ALA A 10 13.32 46.97 -10.88
C ALA A 10 13.68 46.82 -9.38
N LEU A 11 14.86 46.40 -8.90
CA LEU A 11 16.28 46.74 -9.11
C LEU A 11 16.82 47.50 -7.88
N LEU A 12 18.00 47.06 -7.37
CA LEU A 12 19.15 47.83 -6.83
C LEU A 12 20.11 46.82 -6.15
N LYS A 13 21.21 46.37 -6.77
CA LYS A 13 22.57 46.94 -6.98
C LYS A 13 23.47 47.06 -5.73
N ALA A 14 24.42 46.12 -5.67
CA ALA A 14 25.88 46.22 -5.53
C ALA A 14 26.54 47.27 -4.60
N GLY A 15 27.48 46.77 -3.77
CA GLY A 15 28.62 47.53 -3.24
C GLY A 15 29.91 46.70 -3.38
N LEU A 16 30.91 47.26 -4.06
CA LEU A 16 32.30 46.79 -4.18
C LEU A 16 33.19 47.80 -3.44
N ALA A 17 34.21 47.33 -2.72
CA ALA A 17 35.47 48.06 -2.54
C ALA A 17 36.61 47.13 -2.08
N THR A 18 37.65 47.10 -2.91
CA THR A 18 38.98 46.48 -2.76
C THR A 18 40.01 47.48 -2.20
N SER A 19 40.98 47.00 -1.42
CA SER A 19 42.41 47.41 -1.32
C SER A 19 43.02 46.79 -0.04
N ALA A 20 44.29 46.37 0.11
CA ALA A 20 45.52 46.47 -0.67
C ALA A 20 46.50 45.32 -0.31
N LEU A 21 47.56 45.18 -1.12
CA LEU A 21 48.69 44.25 -1.04
C LEU A 21 49.66 44.49 0.15
N ALA A 22 50.32 43.43 0.65
CA ALA A 22 51.79 43.28 0.68
C ALA A 22 52.29 42.03 1.45
N GLY A 23 53.10 41.20 0.78
CA GLY A 23 54.40 40.71 1.29
C GLY A 23 54.48 39.47 2.20
N GLY A 24 55.24 38.46 1.76
CA GLY A 24 56.09 37.66 2.65
C GLY A 24 55.91 36.13 2.62
N LEU A 25 56.92 35.44 2.08
CA LEU A 25 57.15 34.00 2.23
C LEU A 25 57.08 33.56 3.70
N LEU A 26 56.57 32.35 3.95
CA LEU A 26 57.24 31.23 4.65
C LEU A 26 56.24 30.08 4.87
N LEU A 27 56.52 28.92 4.25
CA LEU A 27 55.91 27.63 4.59
C LEU A 27 56.46 27.16 5.94
N PRO A 28 55.58 26.74 6.87
CA PRO A 28 55.82 25.47 7.54
C PRO A 28 54.54 24.65 7.77
N GLY A 29 54.61 23.37 7.40
CA GLY A 29 53.93 22.23 8.06
C GLY A 29 52.43 22.32 8.29
N MET A 30 51.63 21.83 7.33
CA MET A 30 50.28 21.37 7.63
C MET A 30 50.35 20.06 8.41
N THR A 31 50.40 20.15 9.74
CA THR A 31 49.94 19.07 10.61
C THR A 31 48.46 18.88 10.36
N GLY A 32 48.07 17.65 10.01
CA GLY A 32 46.68 17.29 9.77
C GLY A 32 45.84 17.59 11.01
N ALA A 33 45.06 18.66 10.97
CA ALA A 33 43.94 18.86 11.86
C ALA A 33 42.91 17.79 11.50
N ALA A 34 42.95 16.67 12.21
CA ALA A 34 41.82 15.77 12.29
C ALA A 34 40.64 16.59 12.81
N THR A 35 39.73 16.96 11.91
CA THR A 35 38.41 17.42 12.29
C THR A 35 37.75 16.26 13.02
N ALA A 36 37.85 16.27 14.34
CA ALA A 36 37.06 15.41 15.19
C ALA A 36 35.59 15.74 14.87
N ALA A 37 34.97 14.89 14.06
CA ALA A 37 33.53 14.89 13.93
C ALA A 37 32.96 14.82 15.36
N PRO A 38 31.97 15.66 15.73
CA PRO A 38 31.38 15.58 17.04
C PRO A 38 30.86 14.15 17.22
N ALA A 39 31.45 13.42 18.17
CA ALA A 39 30.93 12.13 18.58
C ALA A 39 29.46 12.35 18.97
N PRO A 40 28.52 11.53 18.48
CA PRO A 40 27.13 11.68 18.89
C PRO A 40 27.10 11.54 20.41
N LEU A 41 26.67 12.60 21.09
CA LEU A 41 26.37 12.55 22.51
C LEU A 41 25.52 11.30 22.75
N LEU A 42 26.07 10.33 23.48
CA LEU A 42 25.38 9.13 23.92
C LEU A 42 24.10 9.59 24.60
N ARG A 43 22.95 9.44 23.93
CA ARG A 43 21.64 9.62 24.55
C ARG A 43 21.58 8.61 25.70
N GLY A 44 21.76 9.09 26.93
CA GLY A 44 21.52 8.28 28.12
C GLY A 44 20.13 7.63 28.03
N GLY A 45 20.04 6.34 28.40
CA GLY A 45 18.80 5.56 28.36
C GLY A 45 18.78 4.47 27.28
N ARG A 46 17.81 3.56 27.39
CA ARG A 46 17.62 2.41 26.49
C ARG A 46 17.05 2.83 25.12
N PRO A 47 17.27 2.04 24.06
CA PRO A 47 16.55 2.18 22.79
C PRO A 47 15.02 2.15 22.99
N VAL A 48 14.28 2.75 22.08
CA VAL A 48 12.81 2.77 22.09
C VAL A 48 12.26 2.29 20.76
N LEU A 49 11.29 1.36 20.82
CA LEU A 49 10.49 0.97 19.66
C LEU A 49 9.35 1.97 19.50
N THR A 50 9.43 2.80 18.45
CA THR A 50 8.65 4.06 18.37
C THR A 50 7.33 3.91 17.61
N HIS A 51 7.24 2.97 16.67
CA HIS A 51 6.11 2.85 15.73
C HIS A 51 5.39 1.50 15.84
N GLY A 52 5.47 0.88 17.02
CA GLY A 52 4.88 -0.43 17.27
C GLY A 52 5.56 -1.56 16.49
N VAL A 53 4.80 -2.63 16.27
CA VAL A 53 5.23 -3.83 15.56
C VAL A 53 4.22 -4.18 14.48
N ALA A 54 4.64 -4.98 13.51
CA ALA A 54 3.72 -5.55 12.52
C ALA A 54 4.13 -6.96 12.12
N SER A 55 3.17 -7.72 11.58
CA SER A 55 3.46 -8.99 10.92
C SER A 55 2.91 -9.02 9.50
N GLY A 56 3.50 -9.85 8.64
CA GLY A 56 3.10 -9.93 7.24
C GLY A 56 3.76 -11.09 6.51
N ASP A 57 3.28 -11.32 5.29
CA ASP A 57 3.66 -12.46 4.44
C ASP A 57 3.74 -13.79 5.24
N VAL A 58 2.76 -13.99 6.11
CA VAL A 58 2.64 -15.19 6.95
C VAL A 58 2.16 -16.36 6.09
N THR A 59 2.93 -17.45 6.13
CA THR A 59 2.69 -18.67 5.37
C THR A 59 2.33 -19.82 6.31
N THR A 60 2.27 -21.05 5.78
CA THR A 60 2.08 -22.26 6.59
C THR A 60 3.23 -22.55 7.55
N GLY A 61 4.43 -22.02 7.31
CA GLY A 61 5.63 -22.35 8.10
C GLY A 61 6.54 -21.17 8.44
N SER A 62 6.15 -19.95 8.08
CA SER A 62 6.94 -18.75 8.33
C SER A 62 6.11 -17.49 8.45
N GLY A 63 6.73 -16.41 8.92
CA GLY A 63 6.17 -15.06 8.87
C GLY A 63 7.25 -14.00 9.02
N ILE A 64 6.95 -12.76 8.61
CA ILE A 64 7.80 -11.60 8.86
C ILE A 64 7.27 -10.86 10.08
N VAL A 65 8.18 -10.44 10.96
CA VAL A 65 7.91 -9.46 12.01
C VAL A 65 8.73 -8.21 11.73
N TRP A 66 8.07 -7.05 11.80
CA TRP A 66 8.65 -5.73 11.55
C TRP A 66 8.61 -4.87 12.81
N SER A 67 9.60 -4.00 12.98
CA SER A 67 9.61 -2.93 13.98
C SER A 67 10.59 -1.82 13.60
N ARG A 68 10.47 -0.66 14.27
CA ARG A 68 11.41 0.46 14.16
C ARG A 68 11.98 0.90 15.52
N ALA A 69 13.29 1.11 15.61
CA ALA A 69 13.96 1.71 16.77
C ALA A 69 14.32 3.19 16.54
N ASP A 70 14.44 3.97 17.61
CA ASP A 70 14.82 5.39 17.59
C ASP A 70 16.32 5.66 17.32
N ARG A 71 17.15 4.61 17.41
CA ARG A 71 18.61 4.67 17.29
C ARG A 71 19.17 3.34 16.76
N PRO A 72 20.45 3.28 16.37
CA PRO A 72 21.08 2.02 16.02
C PRO A 72 20.93 0.97 17.11
N ALA A 73 20.37 -0.19 16.77
CA ALA A 73 20.11 -1.27 17.71
C ALA A 73 19.93 -2.59 16.96
N ARG A 74 20.15 -3.73 17.63
CA ARG A 74 19.76 -5.04 17.12
C ARG A 74 18.33 -5.36 17.51
N LEU A 75 17.48 -5.65 16.53
CA LEU A 75 16.15 -6.17 16.83
C LEU A 75 16.25 -7.62 17.31
N MET A 76 15.51 -7.96 18.36
CA MET A 76 15.36 -9.31 18.87
C MET A 76 13.87 -9.65 18.92
N VAL A 77 13.52 -10.83 18.43
CA VAL A 77 12.14 -11.33 18.46
C VAL A 77 12.07 -12.58 19.30
N GLU A 78 11.17 -12.60 20.26
CA GLU A 78 10.76 -13.83 20.95
C GLU A 78 9.40 -14.26 20.41
N ILE A 79 9.25 -15.52 20.03
CA ILE A 79 8.00 -16.09 19.52
C ILE A 79 7.61 -17.34 20.32
N ALA A 80 6.35 -17.39 20.74
CA ALA A 80 5.78 -18.49 21.54
C ALA A 80 4.33 -18.77 21.12
N ARG A 81 3.81 -19.94 21.49
CA ARG A 81 2.36 -20.25 21.36
C ARG A 81 1.57 -19.85 22.60
N ASP A 82 2.27 -19.45 23.66
CA ASP A 82 1.69 -19.05 24.94
C ASP A 82 1.89 -17.53 25.12
N PRO A 83 0.85 -16.77 25.48
CA PRO A 83 0.95 -15.32 25.66
C PRO A 83 1.87 -14.89 26.81
N SER A 84 2.19 -15.78 27.75
CA SER A 84 3.20 -15.55 28.81
C SER A 84 4.64 -15.73 28.31
N PHE A 85 4.85 -16.05 27.03
CA PHE A 85 6.16 -16.34 26.42
C PHE A 85 6.91 -17.53 27.03
N ARG A 86 6.19 -18.45 27.68
CA ARG A 86 6.78 -19.70 28.17
C ARG A 86 7.23 -20.58 27.01
N GLY A 87 8.48 -21.03 27.04
CA GLY A 87 9.08 -21.80 25.95
C GLY A 87 9.29 -20.99 24.67
N ALA A 88 9.39 -19.66 24.77
CA ALA A 88 9.64 -18.80 23.62
C ALA A 88 10.96 -19.16 22.93
N ARG A 89 10.94 -19.12 21.60
CA ARG A 89 12.15 -19.16 20.78
C ARG A 89 12.59 -17.72 20.53
N ARG A 90 13.85 -17.42 20.86
CA ARG A 90 14.47 -16.13 20.57
C ARG A 90 15.17 -16.18 19.21
N VAL A 91 14.94 -15.16 18.38
CA VAL A 91 15.49 -15.00 17.04
C VAL A 91 16.16 -13.64 16.96
N ALA A 92 17.44 -13.62 16.61
CA ALA A 92 18.17 -12.39 16.36
C ALA A 92 17.78 -11.82 14.99
N GLY A 93 17.34 -10.56 15.00
CA GLY A 93 17.05 -9.78 13.81
C GLY A 93 18.27 -8.99 13.31
N PRO A 94 18.06 -8.17 12.27
CA PRO A 94 19.10 -7.28 11.75
C PRO A 94 19.45 -6.18 12.76
N VAL A 95 20.61 -5.55 12.54
CA VAL A 95 20.91 -4.25 13.13
C VAL A 95 20.19 -3.19 12.31
N VAL A 96 19.40 -2.36 12.97
CA VAL A 96 18.75 -1.20 12.36
C VAL A 96 19.63 0.03 12.55
N SER A 97 19.55 0.99 11.64
CA SER A 97 20.39 2.20 11.65
C SER A 97 19.69 3.34 10.90
N PRO A 98 20.24 4.58 10.92
CA PRO A 98 19.73 5.65 10.06
C PRO A 98 19.67 5.26 8.57
N ALA A 99 20.59 4.41 8.10
CA ALA A 99 20.58 3.93 6.72
C ALA A 99 19.33 3.09 6.37
N THR A 100 18.72 2.42 7.35
CA THR A 100 17.48 1.65 7.19
C THR A 100 16.24 2.41 7.70
N GLY A 101 16.37 3.71 7.98
CA GLY A 101 15.31 4.50 8.62
C GLY A 101 14.98 4.06 10.06
N GLY A 102 15.87 3.27 10.68
CA GLY A 102 15.65 2.62 11.97
C GLY A 102 14.73 1.39 11.91
N THR A 103 14.29 0.99 10.71
CA THR A 103 13.38 -0.14 10.49
C THR A 103 14.15 -1.45 10.31
N GLY A 104 13.53 -2.56 10.69
CA GLY A 104 14.06 -3.89 10.47
C GLY A 104 12.98 -4.97 10.40
N LYS A 105 13.28 -6.03 9.65
CA LYS A 105 12.40 -7.17 9.41
C LYS A 105 13.09 -8.46 9.83
N VAL A 106 12.40 -9.28 10.62
CA VAL A 106 12.89 -10.57 11.11
C VAL A 106 12.02 -11.68 10.53
N ARG A 107 12.63 -12.59 9.77
CA ARG A 107 11.94 -13.79 9.30
C ARG A 107 11.90 -14.83 10.41
N LEU A 108 10.70 -15.23 10.79
CA LEU A 108 10.44 -16.36 11.66
C LEU A 108 10.16 -17.58 10.78
N ALA A 109 11.07 -18.56 10.78
CA ALA A 109 10.92 -19.81 10.02
C ALA A 109 10.72 -21.02 10.94
N GLY A 110 10.29 -22.15 10.38
CA GLY A 110 10.08 -23.40 11.11
C GLY A 110 8.86 -23.36 12.04
N LEU A 111 7.85 -22.56 11.69
CA LEU A 111 6.60 -22.49 12.43
C LEU A 111 5.69 -23.67 12.07
N ARG A 112 4.82 -24.05 12.99
CA ARG A 112 3.82 -25.09 12.74
C ARG A 112 2.65 -24.48 11.96
N PRO A 113 2.07 -25.18 10.96
CA PRO A 113 0.87 -24.73 10.26
C PRO A 113 -0.35 -24.60 11.18
N GLY A 114 -1.29 -23.73 10.81
CA GLY A 114 -2.59 -23.56 11.50
C GLY A 114 -2.45 -23.25 12.99
N THR A 115 -1.38 -22.53 13.38
CA THR A 115 -1.02 -22.34 14.77
C THR A 115 -0.95 -20.86 15.12
N GLY A 116 -1.65 -20.46 16.18
CA GLY A 116 -1.54 -19.13 16.77
C GLY A 116 -0.21 -18.92 17.48
N TYR A 117 0.42 -17.77 17.22
CA TYR A 117 1.67 -17.36 17.82
C TYR A 117 1.55 -15.95 18.40
N HIS A 118 2.16 -15.77 19.56
CA HIS A 118 2.47 -14.48 20.15
C HIS A 118 3.94 -14.16 19.90
N TYR A 119 4.24 -12.93 19.54
CA TYR A 119 5.60 -12.45 19.41
C TYR A 119 5.81 -11.18 20.22
N ARG A 120 7.04 -10.94 20.67
CA ARG A 120 7.45 -9.66 21.24
C ARG A 120 8.78 -9.24 20.67
N VAL A 121 8.92 -7.95 20.39
CA VAL A 121 10.11 -7.35 19.83
C VAL A 121 10.77 -6.47 20.87
N THR A 122 12.10 -6.56 20.96
CA THR A 122 12.93 -5.61 21.69
C THR A 122 14.06 -5.10 20.80
N ALA A 123 14.52 -3.88 21.07
CA ALA A 123 15.73 -3.32 20.50
C ALA A 123 16.85 -3.36 21.55
N VAL A 124 17.93 -4.07 21.24
CA VAL A 124 19.12 -4.20 22.09
C VAL A 124 20.20 -3.25 21.57
N ASP A 125 20.79 -2.46 22.45
CA ASP A 125 21.89 -1.58 22.09
C ASP A 125 23.08 -2.36 21.48
N LEU A 126 23.89 -1.70 20.66
CA LEU A 126 25.01 -2.34 19.95
C LEU A 126 26.12 -2.81 20.90
N ASP A 127 26.24 -2.19 22.08
CA ASP A 127 27.13 -2.63 23.15
C ASP A 127 26.52 -3.73 24.03
N GLY A 128 25.25 -4.08 23.80
CA GLY A 128 24.50 -5.12 24.53
C GLY A 128 24.05 -4.74 25.94
N ARG A 129 24.30 -3.51 26.41
CA ARG A 129 24.08 -3.14 27.82
C ARG A 129 22.64 -2.78 28.15
N THR A 130 21.90 -2.22 27.18
CA THR A 130 20.51 -1.79 27.40
C THR A 130 19.57 -2.42 26.39
N THR A 131 18.31 -2.59 26.79
CA THR A 131 17.26 -3.17 25.95
C THR A 131 15.98 -2.35 26.12
N SER A 132 15.26 -2.11 25.02
CA SER A 132 13.96 -1.41 25.04
C SER A 132 12.91 -2.15 25.85
N GLU A 133 11.80 -1.47 26.15
CA GLU A 133 10.57 -2.18 26.47
C GLU A 133 10.17 -3.13 25.32
N ALA A 134 9.50 -4.22 25.69
CA ALA A 134 9.00 -5.17 24.71
C ALA A 134 7.66 -4.70 24.14
N VAL A 135 7.52 -4.75 22.81
CA VAL A 135 6.24 -4.50 22.13
C VAL A 135 5.72 -5.83 21.59
N THR A 136 4.46 -6.15 21.87
CA THR A 136 3.88 -7.46 21.57
C THR A 136 2.92 -7.41 20.39
N GLY A 137 2.79 -8.55 19.71
CA GLY A 137 1.79 -8.78 18.68
C GLY A 137 1.48 -10.27 18.54
N ARG A 138 0.63 -10.63 17.58
CA ARG A 138 0.23 -12.01 17.29
C ARG A 138 -0.06 -12.21 15.81
N PHE A 139 -0.02 -13.47 15.39
CA PHE A 139 -0.55 -13.92 14.10
C PHE A 139 -0.82 -15.43 14.17
N ALA A 140 -1.57 -15.96 13.20
CA ALA A 140 -1.71 -17.39 12.98
C ALA A 140 -1.06 -17.77 11.64
N THR A 141 -0.32 -18.87 11.61
CA THR A 141 0.16 -19.46 10.35
C THR A 141 -0.98 -20.09 9.58
N ALA A 142 -0.91 -20.05 8.25
CA ALA A 142 -1.91 -20.68 7.41
C ALA A 142 -2.03 -22.19 7.72
N PRO A 143 -3.23 -22.77 7.74
CA PRO A 143 -3.43 -24.21 7.95
C PRO A 143 -2.96 -25.01 6.73
N LEU A 144 -2.73 -26.32 6.86
CA LEU A 144 -2.49 -27.20 5.69
C LEU A 144 -3.79 -27.74 5.09
N GLY A 145 -4.85 -27.81 5.89
CA GLY A 145 -6.08 -28.51 5.56
C GLY A 145 -7.19 -27.61 5.01
N ARG A 146 -8.38 -28.16 5.13
CA ARG A 146 -9.66 -27.51 4.90
C ARG A 146 -10.08 -26.83 6.21
N ALA A 147 -9.90 -25.53 6.28
CA ALA A 147 -10.22 -24.70 7.43
C ALA A 147 -10.90 -23.43 6.95
N ASP A 148 -11.70 -22.83 7.82
CA ASP A 148 -12.31 -21.54 7.55
C ASP A 148 -11.21 -20.50 7.36
N THR A 149 -11.46 -19.52 6.51
CA THR A 149 -10.51 -18.44 6.25
C THR A 149 -11.27 -17.13 6.13
N ARG A 150 -10.90 -16.15 6.96
CA ARG A 150 -11.40 -14.78 6.92
C ARG A 150 -10.31 -13.83 6.44
N ILE A 151 -10.57 -13.14 5.33
CA ILE A 151 -9.65 -12.17 4.74
C ILE A 151 -10.35 -10.84 4.69
N LEU A 152 -9.68 -9.76 5.12
CA LEU A 152 -10.14 -8.40 4.82
C LEU A 152 -9.34 -7.83 3.65
N TRP A 153 -9.93 -6.92 2.88
CA TRP A 153 -9.18 -6.13 1.88
C TRP A 153 -9.67 -4.68 1.82
N SER A 154 -8.75 -3.76 1.51
CA SER A 154 -9.03 -2.35 1.21
C SER A 154 -7.74 -1.61 0.77
N GLY A 155 -7.85 -0.33 0.42
CA GLY A 155 -6.73 0.60 0.19
C GLY A 155 -6.96 1.98 0.81
N ASP A 156 -6.12 2.94 0.44
CA ASP A 156 -6.39 4.39 0.55
C ASP A 156 -6.34 4.93 2.00
N VAL A 157 -5.12 5.17 2.51
CA VAL A 157 -4.86 5.58 3.91
C VAL A 157 -4.24 6.97 4.02
N ALA A 158 -4.97 7.87 4.68
CA ALA A 158 -4.56 9.23 5.05
C ALA A 158 -4.31 10.15 3.84
N GLY A 159 -5.34 10.30 2.99
CA GLY A 159 -5.30 11.02 1.72
C GLY A 159 -6.30 12.16 1.57
N GLN A 160 -6.13 12.94 0.49
CA GLN A 160 -6.98 14.08 0.11
C GLN A 160 -7.26 15.06 1.26
N ASN A 161 -6.20 15.32 2.04
CA ASN A 161 -6.19 16.20 3.19
C ASN A 161 -6.92 15.66 4.45
N TYR A 162 -7.26 14.37 4.48
CA TYR A 162 -7.84 13.69 5.64
C TYR A 162 -6.86 12.68 6.24
N GLY A 163 -6.05 13.12 7.20
CA GLY A 163 -5.15 12.30 8.00
C GLY A 163 -5.78 11.82 9.32
N ILE A 164 -4.97 11.70 10.37
CA ILE A 164 -5.39 11.28 11.70
C ILE A 164 -6.12 12.44 12.39
N ASN A 165 -7.35 12.24 12.84
CA ASN A 165 -8.12 13.20 13.64
C ASN A 165 -8.41 12.67 15.04
N PRO A 166 -7.61 13.05 16.06
CA PRO A 166 -7.77 12.54 17.43
C PRO A 166 -9.12 12.90 18.06
N ALA A 167 -9.72 14.03 17.68
CA ALA A 167 -11.02 14.45 18.22
C ALA A 167 -12.17 13.52 17.80
N LEU A 168 -11.99 12.76 16.71
CA LEU A 168 -12.93 11.74 16.23
C LEU A 168 -12.48 10.31 16.57
N GLY A 169 -11.42 10.15 17.38
CA GLY A 169 -10.87 8.85 17.76
C GLY A 169 -9.76 8.33 16.85
N GLY A 170 -9.25 9.13 15.91
CA GLY A 170 -8.21 8.71 14.95
C GLY A 170 -8.78 7.89 13.80
N MET A 171 -8.03 6.89 13.32
CA MET A 171 -8.42 6.04 12.18
C MET A 171 -9.21 4.81 12.66
N THR A 172 -10.41 5.05 13.19
CA THR A 172 -11.24 4.04 13.89
C THR A 172 -11.60 2.81 13.05
N ILE A 173 -11.59 2.90 11.71
CA ILE A 173 -11.82 1.76 10.81
C ILE A 173 -10.86 0.60 11.06
N PHE A 174 -9.59 0.87 11.41
CA PHE A 174 -8.62 -0.18 11.70
C PHE A 174 -8.99 -0.92 13.00
N GLY A 175 -9.65 -0.23 13.94
CA GLY A 175 -10.27 -0.84 15.11
C GLY A 175 -11.40 -1.78 14.72
N ALA A 176 -12.33 -1.31 13.88
CA ALA A 176 -13.45 -2.13 13.39
C ALA A 176 -12.96 -3.37 12.64
N MET A 177 -11.94 -3.23 11.78
CA MET A 177 -11.29 -4.33 11.08
C MET A 177 -10.61 -5.32 12.03
N ALA A 178 -9.89 -4.83 13.07
CA ALA A 178 -9.27 -5.69 14.07
C ALA A 178 -10.32 -6.52 14.84
N ASP A 179 -11.49 -5.93 15.13
CA ASP A 179 -12.58 -6.61 15.83
C ASP A 179 -13.24 -7.71 14.99
N ARG A 180 -13.06 -7.68 13.65
CA ARG A 180 -13.43 -8.81 12.78
C ARG A 180 -12.52 -10.02 12.97
N ARG A 181 -11.36 -9.88 13.61
CA ARG A 181 -10.37 -10.96 13.85
C ARG A 181 -10.05 -11.77 12.57
N PRO A 182 -9.64 -11.10 11.47
CA PRO A 182 -9.31 -11.82 10.24
C PRO A 182 -8.01 -12.62 10.38
N ASP A 183 -7.87 -13.64 9.53
CA ASP A 183 -6.64 -14.44 9.43
C ASP A 183 -5.53 -13.67 8.73
N LEU A 184 -5.89 -12.77 7.80
CA LEU A 184 -5.00 -11.81 7.16
C LEU A 184 -5.74 -10.63 6.53
N PHE A 185 -4.99 -9.58 6.23
CA PHE A 185 -5.46 -8.41 5.50
C PHE A 185 -4.69 -8.21 4.18
N LEU A 186 -5.42 -7.87 3.12
CA LEU A 186 -4.87 -7.50 1.82
C LEU A 186 -4.94 -5.98 1.68
N HIS A 187 -3.79 -5.31 1.75
CA HIS A 187 -3.72 -3.86 1.51
C HIS A 187 -3.42 -3.61 0.04
N SER A 188 -4.39 -3.07 -0.68
CA SER A 188 -4.39 -3.04 -2.15
C SER A 188 -3.74 -1.80 -2.77
N GLY A 189 -2.89 -1.06 -2.08
CA GLY A 189 -2.39 0.23 -2.59
C GLY A 189 -2.67 1.38 -1.65
N ASP A 190 -2.11 2.54 -1.98
CA ASP A 190 -2.28 3.79 -1.24
C ASP A 190 -2.11 3.63 0.27
N THR A 191 -1.05 2.91 0.64
CA THR A 191 -0.63 2.75 2.04
C THR A 191 -0.26 4.09 2.66
N VAL A 192 0.00 5.11 1.83
CA VAL A 192 0.23 6.52 2.17
C VAL A 192 -0.15 7.40 0.98
N TYR A 193 -0.35 8.69 1.25
CA TYR A 193 -0.33 9.76 0.24
C TYR A 193 0.95 10.58 0.37
N ALA A 194 1.95 10.27 -0.46
CA ALA A 194 3.26 10.93 -0.44
C ALA A 194 3.29 12.29 -1.16
N ASP A 195 2.26 12.55 -1.95
CA ASP A 195 2.10 13.66 -2.87
C ASP A 195 0.92 14.58 -2.52
N GLY A 196 0.16 14.23 -1.48
CA GLY A 196 -0.96 15.01 -0.95
C GLY A 196 -0.65 15.59 0.43
N PRO A 197 -0.11 16.82 0.51
CA PRO A 197 0.17 17.47 1.79
C PRO A 197 -1.08 17.64 2.65
N LEU A 198 -0.94 17.37 3.95
CA LEU A 198 -1.97 17.66 4.95
C LEU A 198 -1.85 19.10 5.45
N THR A 199 -3.00 19.76 5.61
CA THR A 199 -3.16 20.98 6.38
C THR A 199 -3.69 20.65 7.77
N GLU A 200 -3.35 21.46 8.78
CA GLU A 200 -3.79 21.23 10.16
C GLU A 200 -5.31 21.19 10.31
N SER A 201 -6.02 21.99 9.50
CA SER A 201 -7.48 22.04 9.50
C SER A 201 -8.05 22.02 8.09
N VAL A 202 -9.18 21.33 7.91
CA VAL A 202 -9.99 21.33 6.68
C VAL A 202 -11.42 21.67 7.03
N THR A 203 -11.96 22.74 6.43
CA THR A 203 -13.37 23.09 6.58
C THR A 203 -14.22 22.09 5.80
N LEU A 204 -15.14 21.42 6.49
CA LEU A 204 -16.01 20.43 5.85
C LEU A 204 -17.16 21.13 5.10
N PRO A 205 -17.52 20.65 3.89
CA PRO A 205 -18.66 21.18 3.15
C PRO A 205 -19.97 21.11 3.94
N GLY A 206 -20.95 21.95 3.57
CA GLY A 206 -22.31 21.87 4.10
C GLY A 206 -22.47 22.21 5.59
N GLY A 207 -21.49 22.88 6.20
CA GLY A 207 -21.51 23.20 7.63
C GLY A 207 -21.15 22.02 8.53
N GLY A 208 -20.49 20.98 8.00
CA GLY A 208 -20.07 19.78 8.73
C GLY A 208 -18.98 19.99 9.79
N GLY A 209 -18.60 21.24 10.08
CA GLY A 209 -17.54 21.59 11.02
C GLY A 209 -16.16 21.57 10.38
N THR A 210 -15.14 21.25 11.18
CA THR A 210 -13.73 21.29 10.78
C THR A 210 -13.07 19.95 11.10
N TRP A 211 -12.36 19.38 10.13
CA TRP A 211 -11.47 18.25 10.34
C TRP A 211 -10.12 18.75 10.83
N HIS A 212 -9.59 18.15 11.89
CA HIS A 212 -8.31 18.56 12.48
C HIS A 212 -7.29 17.43 12.36
N ASN A 213 -6.29 17.64 11.51
CA ASN A 213 -5.23 16.67 11.27
C ASN A 213 -4.13 16.79 12.32
N VAL A 214 -3.61 15.65 12.76
CA VAL A 214 -2.21 15.58 13.16
C VAL A 214 -1.36 15.89 11.92
N VAL A 215 -0.37 16.77 12.04
CA VAL A 215 0.56 17.10 10.95
C VAL A 215 2.00 16.85 11.39
N THR A 216 2.83 16.33 10.48
CA THR A 216 4.27 16.18 10.65
C THR A 216 4.99 16.92 9.53
N PRO A 217 6.27 17.31 9.68
CA PRO A 217 7.01 18.01 8.63
C PRO A 217 6.93 17.32 7.27
N GLU A 218 7.02 15.98 7.26
CA GLU A 218 6.96 15.18 6.05
C GLU A 218 5.55 15.13 5.46
N LYS A 219 4.48 15.15 6.29
CA LYS A 219 3.10 15.21 5.79
C LYS A 219 2.66 16.61 5.35
N SER A 220 3.41 17.67 5.66
CA SER A 220 3.07 19.04 5.29
C SER A 220 3.60 19.47 3.91
N LYS A 221 4.28 18.58 3.18
CA LYS A 221 4.74 18.80 1.81
C LYS A 221 4.76 17.49 1.01
N VAL A 222 4.94 17.60 -0.31
CA VAL A 222 5.18 16.44 -1.18
C VAL A 222 6.53 15.79 -0.85
N ALA A 223 6.61 14.46 -0.93
CA ALA A 223 7.85 13.73 -0.67
C ALA A 223 8.76 13.71 -1.90
N GLU A 224 10.04 14.04 -1.70
CA GLU A 224 11.04 14.03 -2.77
C GLU A 224 12.27 13.21 -2.38
N THR A 225 12.67 13.31 -1.12
CA THR A 225 13.79 12.59 -0.53
C THR A 225 13.33 11.28 0.11
N LEU A 226 14.27 10.34 0.27
CA LEU A 226 13.98 9.06 0.93
C LEU A 226 13.43 9.25 2.36
N ASP A 227 13.94 10.22 3.11
CA ASP A 227 13.47 10.46 4.48
C ASP A 227 12.07 11.08 4.51
N GLU A 228 11.71 11.91 3.53
CA GLU A 228 10.33 12.39 3.38
C GLU A 228 9.38 11.23 3.06
N PHE A 229 9.73 10.33 2.12
CA PHE A 229 8.93 9.12 1.85
C PHE A 229 8.81 8.22 3.09
N ARG A 230 9.88 8.03 3.87
CA ARG A 230 9.83 7.29 5.14
C ARG A 230 8.87 7.96 6.13
N GLY A 231 8.85 9.29 6.19
CA GLY A 231 7.94 10.06 7.04
C GLY A 231 6.46 9.83 6.70
N GLN A 232 6.13 9.63 5.42
CA GLN A 232 4.77 9.30 5.00
C GLN A 232 4.26 8.02 5.66
N HIS A 233 5.09 6.96 5.65
CA HIS A 233 4.72 5.67 6.28
C HIS A 233 4.77 5.74 7.81
N ALA A 234 5.68 6.56 8.36
CA ALA A 234 5.77 6.79 9.80
C ALA A 234 4.47 7.38 10.36
N TYR A 235 3.88 8.33 9.62
CA TYR A 235 2.68 9.06 10.02
C TYR A 235 1.51 8.14 10.41
N ASN A 236 1.18 7.15 9.56
CA ASN A 236 0.05 6.24 9.81
C ASN A 236 0.21 5.44 11.10
N ARG A 237 1.44 5.24 11.57
CA ARG A 237 1.74 4.53 12.83
C ARG A 237 1.73 5.43 14.07
N LEU A 238 1.41 6.72 13.94
CA LEU A 238 1.08 7.57 15.08
C LEU A 238 -0.30 7.20 15.64
N ASP A 239 -1.19 6.70 14.80
CA ASP A 239 -2.53 6.29 15.17
C ASP A 239 -2.55 5.00 16.01
N GLU A 240 -3.42 4.96 17.02
CA GLU A 240 -3.54 3.82 17.94
C GLU A 240 -4.29 2.64 17.32
N HIS A 241 -5.34 2.90 16.54
CA HIS A 241 -6.11 1.86 15.86
C HIS A 241 -5.26 1.16 14.81
N PHE A 242 -4.49 1.92 14.02
CA PHE A 242 -3.56 1.36 13.04
C PHE A 242 -2.49 0.49 13.71
N ARG A 243 -1.87 0.96 14.80
CA ARG A 243 -0.86 0.18 15.54
C ARG A 243 -1.44 -1.09 16.14
N ARG A 244 -2.65 -1.04 16.72
CA ARG A 244 -3.35 -2.23 17.23
C ARG A 244 -3.59 -3.23 16.11
N PHE A 245 -4.19 -2.77 15.00
CA PHE A 245 -4.48 -3.62 13.85
C PHE A 245 -3.22 -4.29 13.31
N ALA A 246 -2.14 -3.52 13.06
CA ALA A 246 -0.89 -4.05 12.55
C ALA A 246 -0.21 -5.06 13.49
N ALA A 247 -0.39 -4.91 14.81
CA ALA A 247 0.16 -5.84 15.80
C ALA A 247 -0.62 -7.16 15.90
N GLU A 248 -1.89 -7.19 15.46
CA GLU A 248 -2.77 -8.35 15.60
C GLU A 248 -3.09 -9.08 14.28
N VAL A 249 -3.07 -8.38 13.16
CA VAL A 249 -3.48 -8.89 11.85
C VAL A 249 -2.28 -8.92 10.91
N PRO A 250 -1.88 -10.10 10.40
CA PRO A 250 -0.82 -10.17 9.40
C PRO A 250 -1.31 -9.62 8.06
N SER A 251 -0.49 -8.80 7.41
CA SER A 251 -0.86 -8.17 6.14
C SER A 251 -0.06 -8.71 4.96
N VAL A 252 -0.73 -8.85 3.81
CA VAL A 252 -0.14 -8.98 2.47
C VAL A 252 -0.35 -7.65 1.77
N ILE A 253 0.76 -6.94 1.52
CA ILE A 253 0.74 -5.54 1.09
C ILE A 253 1.26 -5.45 -0.34
N GLN A 254 0.56 -4.66 -1.15
CA GLN A 254 1.01 -4.12 -2.44
C GLN A 254 1.01 -2.59 -2.38
N TRP A 255 1.71 -1.97 -3.32
CA TRP A 255 1.70 -0.52 -3.50
C TRP A 255 0.78 -0.13 -4.66
N ASP A 256 0.52 1.15 -4.79
CA ASP A 256 -0.14 1.79 -5.91
C ASP A 256 0.60 3.09 -6.28
N ASP A 257 -0.10 4.13 -6.74
CA ASP A 257 0.52 5.37 -7.19
C ASP A 257 0.94 6.29 -6.05
N HIS A 258 0.11 6.45 -5.02
CA HIS A 258 0.32 7.46 -3.98
C HIS A 258 1.49 7.15 -3.01
N GLU A 259 2.07 5.95 -3.06
CA GLU A 259 3.41 5.72 -2.50
C GLU A 259 4.49 6.58 -3.17
N VAL A 260 4.30 6.95 -4.43
CA VAL A 260 5.17 7.79 -5.23
C VAL A 260 4.51 9.15 -5.46
N THR A 261 3.58 9.22 -6.41
CA THR A 261 2.75 10.38 -6.76
C THR A 261 1.53 9.94 -7.56
N ASN A 262 0.41 10.63 -7.41
CA ASN A 262 -0.85 10.39 -8.14
C ASN A 262 -0.62 10.11 -9.63
N ASN A 263 -1.24 9.04 -10.13
CA ASN A 263 -1.30 8.55 -11.50
C ASN A 263 0.05 8.18 -12.16
N TRP A 264 1.14 8.06 -11.40
CA TRP A 264 2.47 8.00 -12.02
C TRP A 264 2.69 6.81 -12.95
N TYR A 265 3.63 6.98 -13.90
CA TYR A 265 4.12 5.90 -14.75
C TYR A 265 5.64 5.97 -15.00
N PRO A 266 6.30 4.86 -15.38
CA PRO A 266 7.74 4.85 -15.67
C PRO A 266 8.13 5.83 -16.78
N GLY A 267 9.20 6.62 -16.56
CA GLY A 267 9.67 7.63 -17.50
C GLY A 267 8.92 8.96 -17.48
N GLU A 268 7.92 9.14 -16.60
CA GLU A 268 7.19 10.40 -16.48
C GLU A 268 8.07 11.56 -15.97
N VAL A 269 7.76 12.77 -16.46
CA VAL A 269 8.31 14.03 -15.95
C VAL A 269 7.17 15.02 -15.67
N MET A 270 6.93 15.32 -14.39
CA MET A 270 5.84 16.18 -13.90
C MET A 270 6.13 17.68 -14.08
N ASN A 271 6.23 18.16 -15.31
CA ASN A 271 6.61 19.56 -15.60
C ASN A 271 5.59 20.59 -15.09
N ASP A 272 4.34 20.18 -14.86
CA ASP A 272 3.19 21.00 -14.49
C ASP A 272 2.89 21.02 -12.98
N ARG A 273 3.71 20.37 -12.14
CA ARG A 273 3.48 20.21 -10.69
C ARG A 273 4.40 21.10 -9.85
N PRO A 274 4.23 22.45 -9.79
CA PRO A 274 5.20 23.40 -9.24
C PRO A 274 5.66 23.15 -7.81
N GLU A 275 4.88 22.39 -7.03
CA GLU A 275 5.19 21.98 -5.65
C GLU A 275 6.42 21.05 -5.54
N TYR A 276 6.82 20.38 -6.63
CA TYR A 276 8.01 19.54 -6.69
C TYR A 276 9.27 20.31 -7.14
N THR A 277 10.42 19.97 -6.60
CA THR A 277 11.73 20.37 -7.15
C THR A 277 12.28 19.31 -8.09
N GLU A 278 12.30 18.04 -7.68
CA GLU A 278 12.60 16.91 -8.56
C GLU A 278 11.32 16.45 -9.28
N LYS A 279 11.34 16.43 -10.62
CA LYS A 279 10.17 16.16 -11.45
C LYS A 279 10.16 14.78 -12.09
N ARG A 280 11.29 14.07 -12.07
CA ARG A 280 11.45 12.80 -12.78
C ARG A 280 11.01 11.65 -11.89
N LEU A 281 10.03 10.89 -12.34
CA LEU A 281 9.52 9.74 -11.59
C LEU A 281 10.54 8.61 -11.49
N ASP A 282 11.42 8.47 -12.47
CA ASP A 282 12.53 7.52 -12.41
C ASP A 282 13.52 7.80 -11.26
N VAL A 283 13.44 8.99 -10.62
CA VAL A 283 14.21 9.35 -9.42
C VAL A 283 13.39 9.18 -8.14
N LEU A 284 12.11 9.58 -8.16
CA LEU A 284 11.23 9.52 -7.00
C LEU A 284 10.80 8.08 -6.70
N ALA A 285 10.38 7.31 -7.71
CA ALA A 285 9.86 5.96 -7.55
C ALA A 285 10.85 5.00 -6.86
N PRO A 286 12.17 4.99 -7.16
CA PRO A 286 13.12 4.17 -6.40
C PRO A 286 13.24 4.54 -4.91
N ARG A 287 13.08 5.82 -4.56
CA ARG A 287 13.13 6.29 -3.16
C ARG A 287 11.87 5.87 -2.41
N ALA A 288 10.71 6.10 -3.02
CA ALA A 288 9.42 5.63 -2.53
C ALA A 288 9.40 4.11 -2.34
N TYR A 289 9.84 3.35 -3.36
CA TYR A 289 9.96 1.89 -3.31
C TYR A 289 10.83 1.42 -2.13
N GLN A 290 11.97 2.08 -1.89
CA GLN A 290 12.81 1.75 -0.73
C GLN A 290 12.07 2.00 0.59
N ALA A 291 11.43 3.16 0.75
CA ALA A 291 10.66 3.48 1.95
C ALA A 291 9.51 2.48 2.16
N PHE A 292 8.74 2.19 1.12
CA PHE A 292 7.65 1.21 1.14
C PHE A 292 8.13 -0.17 1.65
N HIS A 293 9.24 -0.68 1.12
CA HIS A 293 9.78 -1.97 1.57
C HIS A 293 10.41 -1.94 2.96
N GLU A 294 10.93 -0.79 3.41
CA GLU A 294 11.45 -0.60 4.76
C GLU A 294 10.33 -0.60 5.81
N TRP A 295 9.19 0.00 5.50
CA TRP A 295 8.09 0.23 6.46
C TRP A 295 7.00 -0.84 6.50
N HIS A 296 6.99 -1.76 5.53
CA HIS A 296 6.02 -2.85 5.46
C HIS A 296 6.65 -4.23 5.68
N PRO A 297 5.96 -5.18 6.36
CA PRO A 297 6.45 -6.53 6.65
C PRO A 297 6.47 -7.47 5.42
N ILE A 298 6.99 -6.98 4.29
CA ILE A 298 7.08 -7.71 3.01
C ILE A 298 8.36 -8.52 2.94
N ASP A 299 8.24 -9.78 2.54
CA ASP A 299 9.33 -10.68 2.24
C ASP A 299 9.71 -10.62 0.75
N ARG A 300 10.70 -9.80 0.42
CA ARG A 300 11.22 -9.65 -0.95
C ARG A 300 11.70 -10.95 -1.59
N ARG A 301 12.00 -12.00 -0.81
CA ARG A 301 12.39 -13.31 -1.35
C ARG A 301 11.21 -14.08 -1.96
N GLN A 302 9.97 -13.68 -1.66
CA GLN A 302 8.77 -14.30 -2.20
C GLN A 302 8.26 -13.59 -3.46
N ALA A 303 8.73 -12.35 -3.71
CA ALA A 303 8.49 -11.64 -4.96
C ALA A 303 9.23 -12.28 -6.13
N VAL A 304 8.56 -12.39 -7.28
CA VAL A 304 9.09 -13.04 -8.49
C VAL A 304 10.33 -12.33 -9.04
N ASP A 305 10.38 -11.02 -8.85
CA ASP A 305 11.43 -10.11 -9.31
C ASP A 305 12.10 -9.36 -8.16
N GLY A 306 11.77 -9.70 -6.91
CA GLY A 306 12.26 -9.02 -5.71
C GLY A 306 11.59 -7.67 -5.40
N ARG A 307 10.51 -7.31 -6.10
CA ARG A 307 9.63 -6.15 -5.89
C ARG A 307 8.35 -6.55 -5.19
N VAL A 308 7.20 -6.42 -5.86
CA VAL A 308 5.86 -6.53 -5.25
C VAL A 308 5.13 -7.81 -5.64
N TYR A 309 4.97 -8.12 -6.94
CA TYR A 309 4.08 -9.20 -7.35
C TYR A 309 4.58 -10.60 -6.96
N ARG A 310 3.67 -11.40 -6.41
CA ARG A 310 3.93 -12.70 -5.76
C ARG A 310 2.63 -13.47 -5.52
N SER A 311 2.74 -14.73 -5.13
CA SER A 311 1.57 -15.52 -4.74
C SER A 311 1.77 -16.27 -3.43
N PHE A 312 0.71 -16.39 -2.64
CA PHE A 312 0.71 -17.08 -1.35
C PHE A 312 -0.46 -18.04 -1.23
N ARG A 313 -0.19 -19.27 -0.82
CA ARG A 313 -1.24 -20.18 -0.38
C ARG A 313 -1.59 -19.95 1.07
N HIS A 314 -2.87 -19.72 1.33
CA HIS A 314 -3.46 -19.74 2.66
C HIS A 314 -4.32 -21.01 2.78
N GLY A 315 -3.66 -22.10 3.15
CA GLY A 315 -4.27 -23.43 3.18
C GLY A 315 -4.62 -24.01 1.83
N SER A 316 -5.55 -24.98 1.85
CA SER A 316 -5.96 -25.70 0.64
C SER A 316 -7.02 -24.96 -0.19
N ARG A 317 -7.69 -23.97 0.42
CA ARG A 317 -8.84 -23.30 -0.19
C ARG A 317 -8.49 -21.99 -0.88
N VAL A 318 -7.49 -21.26 -0.41
CA VAL A 318 -7.18 -19.92 -0.91
C VAL A 318 -5.74 -19.84 -1.42
N GLU A 319 -5.57 -19.25 -2.59
CA GLU A 319 -4.30 -18.73 -3.06
C GLU A 319 -4.50 -17.28 -3.52
N ILE A 320 -3.65 -16.39 -3.02
CA ILE A 320 -3.68 -14.96 -3.32
C ILE A 320 -2.58 -14.66 -4.33
N PHE A 321 -2.92 -13.88 -5.36
CA PHE A 321 -2.04 -13.42 -6.43
C PHE A 321 -1.95 -11.90 -6.32
N VAL A 322 -0.85 -11.42 -5.77
CA VAL A 322 -0.56 -9.99 -5.57
C VAL A 322 0.04 -9.46 -6.86
N LEU A 323 -0.51 -8.37 -7.39
CA LEU A 323 -0.03 -7.71 -8.60
C LEU A 323 0.84 -6.49 -8.27
N ASP A 324 1.45 -5.96 -9.31
CA ASP A 324 2.08 -4.65 -9.39
C ASP A 324 1.61 -4.02 -10.70
N MET A 325 0.67 -3.09 -10.64
CA MET A 325 0.11 -2.46 -11.84
C MET A 325 0.70 -1.06 -12.10
N ARG A 326 1.77 -0.68 -11.36
CA ARG A 326 2.49 0.60 -11.56
C ARG A 326 3.85 0.45 -12.23
N THR A 327 4.64 -0.53 -11.82
CA THR A 327 6.04 -0.60 -12.28
C THR A 327 6.19 -0.80 -13.79
N TYR A 328 5.23 -1.49 -14.41
CA TYR A 328 5.41 -2.09 -15.75
C TYR A 328 4.45 -1.55 -16.81
N ARG A 329 3.59 -0.61 -16.41
CA ARG A 329 2.57 -0.01 -17.27
C ARG A 329 3.16 0.93 -18.31
N ASN A 330 2.40 1.17 -19.37
CA ASN A 330 2.68 2.28 -20.27
C ASN A 330 2.23 3.63 -19.70
N ALA A 331 2.72 4.70 -20.32
CA ALA A 331 2.28 6.07 -20.08
C ALA A 331 0.76 6.23 -20.20
N ASN A 332 0.18 7.13 -19.40
CA ASN A 332 -1.26 7.44 -19.42
C ASN A 332 -1.72 8.01 -20.77
N THR A 333 -0.79 8.64 -21.49
CA THR A 333 -0.98 9.21 -22.83
C THR A 333 -0.70 8.24 -23.97
N ALA A 334 -0.40 6.96 -23.68
CA ALA A 334 -0.16 5.97 -24.72
C ALA A 334 -1.38 5.82 -25.63
N ASP A 335 -1.15 5.51 -26.91
CA ASP A 335 -2.22 5.36 -27.90
C ASP A 335 -3.14 4.21 -27.50
N GLN A 336 -4.34 4.55 -27.04
CA GLN A 336 -5.37 3.61 -26.63
C GLN A 336 -5.94 2.79 -27.81
N GLY A 337 -5.62 3.14 -29.07
CA GLY A 337 -5.98 2.35 -30.25
C GLY A 337 -5.01 1.21 -30.54
N ALA A 338 -3.82 1.22 -29.93
CA ALA A 338 -2.79 0.19 -30.09
C ALA A 338 -2.71 -0.70 -28.84
N PRO A 339 -2.10 -1.90 -28.92
CA PRO A 339 -1.84 -2.72 -27.75
C PRO A 339 -0.95 -1.99 -26.72
N GLY A 340 -1.32 -2.12 -25.45
CA GLY A 340 -0.62 -1.53 -24.31
C GLY A 340 -0.61 -2.46 -23.10
N TYR A 341 0.12 -2.04 -22.07
CA TYR A 341 0.49 -2.85 -20.91
C TYR A 341 0.15 -2.12 -19.60
N ILE A 342 -0.35 -2.88 -18.65
CA ILE A 342 -0.63 -2.47 -17.26
C ILE A 342 0.15 -3.33 -16.26
N LEU A 343 0.29 -4.63 -16.53
CA LEU A 343 1.13 -5.57 -15.78
C LEU A 343 2.52 -5.71 -16.39
N GLY A 344 2.61 -5.49 -17.70
CA GLY A 344 3.78 -5.85 -18.49
C GLY A 344 3.86 -7.34 -18.77
N ASP A 345 4.45 -7.61 -19.93
CA ASP A 345 4.50 -8.91 -20.61
C ASP A 345 4.94 -10.10 -19.74
N ARG A 346 5.86 -9.86 -18.79
CA ARG A 346 6.39 -10.90 -17.89
C ARG A 346 5.40 -11.24 -16.78
N GLN A 347 4.79 -10.22 -16.16
CA GLN A 347 3.85 -10.39 -15.06
C GLN A 347 2.51 -10.93 -15.57
N ALA A 348 2.03 -10.47 -16.72
CA ALA A 348 0.81 -11.02 -17.35
C ALA A 348 0.94 -12.52 -17.60
N ARG A 349 2.06 -12.97 -18.20
CA ARG A 349 2.35 -14.40 -18.40
C ARG A 349 2.47 -15.15 -17.07
N TRP A 350 3.20 -14.58 -16.11
CA TRP A 350 3.30 -15.16 -14.78
C TRP A 350 1.93 -15.37 -14.13
N LEU A 351 1.02 -14.38 -14.21
CA LEU A 351 -0.30 -14.43 -13.61
C LEU A 351 -1.12 -15.58 -14.22
N ALA A 352 -1.23 -15.62 -15.55
CA ALA A 352 -1.94 -16.70 -16.24
C ALA A 352 -1.35 -18.08 -15.89
N ASP A 353 -0.03 -18.20 -15.82
CA ASP A 353 0.68 -19.46 -15.53
C ASP A 353 0.50 -19.89 -14.08
N ALA A 354 0.60 -18.95 -13.13
CA ALA A 354 0.45 -19.20 -11.72
C ALA A 354 -1.01 -19.60 -11.37
N LEU A 355 -2.00 -18.91 -11.96
CA LEU A 355 -3.41 -19.28 -11.85
C LEU A 355 -3.69 -20.68 -12.42
N GLY A 356 -3.09 -21.02 -13.57
CA GLY A 356 -3.17 -22.34 -14.18
C GLY A 356 -2.60 -23.46 -13.29
N ARG A 357 -1.47 -23.20 -12.62
CA ARG A 357 -0.83 -24.17 -11.71
C ARG A 357 -1.46 -24.27 -10.33
N SER A 358 -2.17 -23.23 -9.89
CA SER A 358 -2.82 -23.23 -8.58
C SER A 358 -3.73 -24.45 -8.42
N THR A 359 -3.84 -24.99 -7.21
CA THR A 359 -4.80 -26.05 -6.89
C THR A 359 -5.76 -25.61 -5.78
N ALA A 360 -5.69 -24.33 -5.40
CA ALA A 360 -6.61 -23.77 -4.42
C ALA A 360 -8.03 -23.73 -4.98
N THR A 361 -9.03 -23.84 -4.10
CA THR A 361 -10.44 -23.69 -4.46
C THR A 361 -10.65 -22.31 -5.08
N TRP A 362 -10.31 -21.25 -4.35
CA TRP A 362 -10.41 -19.85 -4.73
C TRP A 362 -9.04 -19.28 -5.07
N LYS A 363 -9.01 -18.52 -6.16
CA LYS A 363 -7.85 -17.75 -6.62
C LYS A 363 -8.22 -16.29 -6.52
N ILE A 364 -7.66 -15.62 -5.52
CA ILE A 364 -7.94 -14.22 -5.24
C ILE A 364 -6.85 -13.40 -5.93
N VAL A 365 -7.22 -12.60 -6.91
CA VAL A 365 -6.31 -11.65 -7.55
C VAL A 365 -6.44 -10.32 -6.82
N GLN A 366 -5.38 -9.93 -6.11
CA GLN A 366 -5.25 -8.65 -5.45
C GLN A 366 -4.62 -7.69 -6.46
N ALA A 367 -5.41 -6.72 -6.90
CA ALA A 367 -5.07 -5.76 -7.95
C ALA A 367 -5.17 -4.35 -7.37
N ASP A 368 -4.20 -3.49 -7.67
CA ASP A 368 -4.16 -2.14 -7.10
C ASP A 368 -5.24 -1.24 -7.70
N MET A 369 -5.40 -1.27 -9.02
CA MET A 369 -6.42 -0.53 -9.74
C MET A 369 -7.64 -1.37 -10.15
N PRO A 370 -8.78 -0.74 -10.43
CA PRO A 370 -9.96 -1.40 -10.96
C PRO A 370 -9.80 -1.90 -12.41
N ILE A 371 -10.61 -2.90 -12.75
CA ILE A 371 -10.58 -3.60 -14.04
C ILE A 371 -11.38 -2.88 -15.12
N GLY A 372 -12.62 -2.49 -14.81
CA GLY A 372 -13.57 -1.94 -15.79
C GLY A 372 -14.00 -0.51 -15.52
N LEU A 373 -13.41 0.16 -14.52
CA LEU A 373 -13.74 1.54 -14.19
C LEU A 373 -12.83 2.49 -14.95
N VAL A 374 -13.45 3.51 -15.56
CA VAL A 374 -12.75 4.63 -16.16
C VAL A 374 -12.18 5.50 -15.04
N VAL A 375 -10.86 5.61 -14.98
CA VAL A 375 -10.15 6.50 -14.05
C VAL A 375 -9.41 7.56 -14.85
N PRO A 376 -9.94 8.81 -14.91
CA PRO A 376 -9.35 9.88 -15.71
C PRO A 376 -8.06 10.43 -15.12
N ASP A 377 -7.13 10.79 -16.02
CA ASP A 377 -5.93 11.57 -15.71
C ASP A 377 -5.91 12.81 -16.61
N GLY A 378 -6.68 13.83 -16.25
CA GLY A 378 -7.00 14.93 -17.16
C GLY A 378 -7.78 14.42 -18.37
N THR A 379 -7.19 14.52 -19.57
CA THR A 379 -7.75 13.92 -20.80
C THR A 379 -7.19 12.53 -21.10
N ALA A 380 -6.20 12.08 -20.33
CA ALA A 380 -5.61 10.76 -20.40
C ALA A 380 -6.36 9.78 -19.47
N ILE A 381 -5.89 8.54 -19.42
CA ILE A 381 -6.51 7.49 -18.61
C ILE A 381 -5.43 6.78 -17.81
N GLU A 382 -5.77 6.44 -16.57
CA GLU A 382 -4.86 5.86 -15.62
C GLU A 382 -5.18 4.39 -15.29
N ALA A 383 -6.42 3.94 -15.24
CA ALA A 383 -6.68 2.53 -14.99
C ALA A 383 -6.53 1.61 -16.22
N VAL A 384 -7.03 0.38 -16.09
CA VAL A 384 -7.10 -0.63 -17.17
C VAL A 384 -8.06 -0.19 -18.27
N ALA A 385 -9.27 0.25 -17.90
CA ALA A 385 -10.33 0.61 -18.81
C ALA A 385 -9.97 1.86 -19.62
N ASN A 386 -10.10 1.83 -20.95
CA ASN A 386 -9.57 2.90 -21.80
C ASN A 386 -10.56 4.05 -22.09
N ASN A 387 -11.80 3.96 -21.58
CA ASN A 387 -12.87 4.91 -21.91
C ASN A 387 -13.16 4.95 -23.44
N ARG A 388 -13.07 3.79 -24.09
CA ARG A 388 -13.29 3.63 -25.54
C ARG A 388 -14.17 2.40 -25.76
N PRO A 389 -15.50 2.57 -25.70
CA PRO A 389 -16.43 1.47 -25.91
C PRO A 389 -16.13 0.68 -27.18
N GLY A 390 -15.97 -0.64 -27.06
CA GLY A 390 -15.76 -1.52 -28.21
C GLY A 390 -14.73 -2.60 -27.94
N ALA A 391 -14.03 -3.02 -28.99
CA ALA A 391 -12.99 -4.02 -28.88
C ALA A 391 -11.84 -3.51 -27.96
N PRO A 392 -11.22 -4.40 -27.15
CA PRO A 392 -10.12 -4.02 -26.27
C PRO A 392 -9.03 -3.24 -27.00
N GLY A 393 -8.78 -2.02 -26.54
CA GLY A 393 -7.66 -1.17 -26.95
C GLY A 393 -6.61 -1.09 -25.84
N GLY A 394 -5.55 -0.29 -26.03
CA GLY A 394 -4.61 0.10 -24.97
C GLY A 394 -4.28 -1.01 -23.97
N ARG A 395 -4.48 -0.73 -22.68
CA ARG A 395 -4.21 -1.67 -21.57
C ARG A 395 -5.21 -2.82 -21.47
N GLU A 396 -6.45 -2.62 -21.91
CA GLU A 396 -7.45 -3.68 -22.01
C GLU A 396 -6.97 -4.84 -22.91
N THR A 397 -6.09 -4.59 -23.90
CA THR A 397 -5.55 -5.70 -24.72
C THR A 397 -4.77 -6.74 -23.91
N GLU A 398 -3.93 -6.29 -22.97
CA GLU A 398 -3.17 -7.20 -22.09
C GLU A 398 -4.12 -7.93 -21.14
N LEU A 399 -5.09 -7.22 -20.56
CA LEU A 399 -6.08 -7.86 -19.69
C LEU A 399 -6.94 -8.87 -20.45
N ALA A 400 -7.41 -8.54 -21.65
CA ALA A 400 -8.16 -9.46 -22.51
C ALA A 400 -7.34 -10.72 -22.80
N TRP A 401 -6.03 -10.59 -23.02
CA TRP A 401 -5.14 -11.74 -23.14
C TRP A 401 -5.08 -12.57 -21.86
N VAL A 402 -4.96 -11.96 -20.68
CA VAL A 402 -4.97 -12.66 -19.38
C VAL A 402 -6.28 -13.42 -19.17
N LEU A 403 -7.43 -12.74 -19.37
CA LEU A 403 -8.76 -13.33 -19.21
C LEU A 403 -8.99 -14.50 -20.17
N ARG A 404 -8.55 -14.37 -21.43
CA ARG A 404 -8.57 -15.48 -22.40
C ARG A 404 -7.71 -16.64 -21.94
N GLU A 405 -6.50 -16.40 -21.44
CA GLU A 405 -5.63 -17.49 -21.00
C GLU A 405 -6.17 -18.21 -19.76
N ILE A 406 -6.79 -17.49 -18.82
CA ILE A 406 -7.53 -18.06 -17.69
C ILE A 406 -8.62 -19.01 -18.20
N SER A 407 -9.45 -18.55 -19.16
CA SER A 407 -10.53 -19.36 -19.73
C SER A 407 -10.01 -20.57 -20.52
N ARG A 408 -9.03 -20.39 -21.39
CA ARG A 408 -8.40 -21.48 -22.18
C ARG A 408 -7.81 -22.58 -21.31
N ARG A 409 -7.24 -22.21 -20.16
CA ARG A 409 -6.67 -23.14 -19.18
C ARG A 409 -7.72 -23.69 -18.22
N ARG A 410 -8.99 -23.32 -18.39
CA ARG A 410 -10.14 -23.72 -17.55
C ARG A 410 -9.89 -23.41 -16.07
N VAL A 411 -9.28 -22.26 -15.79
CA VAL A 411 -9.08 -21.82 -14.42
C VAL A 411 -10.42 -21.35 -13.86
N ARG A 412 -10.91 -22.05 -12.85
CA ARG A 412 -12.17 -21.72 -12.16
C ARG A 412 -11.93 -20.98 -10.84
N ASN A 413 -13.00 -20.32 -10.37
CA ASN A 413 -13.09 -19.66 -9.07
C ASN A 413 -12.07 -18.54 -8.88
N VAL A 414 -11.97 -17.67 -9.88
CA VAL A 414 -11.14 -16.45 -9.83
C VAL A 414 -12.01 -15.28 -9.41
N VAL A 415 -11.56 -14.52 -8.41
CA VAL A 415 -12.18 -13.27 -7.98
C VAL A 415 -11.12 -12.17 -7.95
N TRP A 416 -11.49 -10.95 -8.32
CA TRP A 416 -10.62 -9.79 -8.31
C TRP A 416 -11.00 -8.86 -7.17
N LEU A 417 -10.01 -8.41 -6.40
CA LEU A 417 -10.19 -7.45 -5.31
C LEU A 417 -9.38 -6.19 -5.63
N THR A 418 -10.04 -5.04 -5.66
CA THR A 418 -9.49 -3.75 -6.10
C THR A 418 -9.79 -2.63 -5.09
N ALA A 419 -9.04 -1.53 -5.17
CA ALA A 419 -9.20 -0.31 -4.35
C ALA A 419 -9.15 0.94 -5.26
N ASP A 420 -8.37 1.98 -4.93
CA ASP A 420 -8.07 3.18 -5.75
C ASP A 420 -9.22 4.19 -5.91
N VAL A 421 -10.46 3.75 -6.19
CA VAL A 421 -11.55 4.67 -6.57
C VAL A 421 -12.34 5.26 -5.40
N HIS A 422 -12.01 4.89 -4.16
CA HIS A 422 -12.55 5.45 -2.92
C HIS A 422 -14.06 5.34 -2.74
N TYR A 423 -14.60 4.17 -3.09
CA TYR A 423 -15.93 3.71 -2.69
C TYR A 423 -15.96 2.18 -2.67
N THR A 424 -17.10 1.60 -2.31
CA THR A 424 -17.26 0.14 -2.38
C THR A 424 -18.32 -0.27 -3.40
N ALA A 425 -18.02 -1.32 -4.15
CA ALA A 425 -18.90 -1.82 -5.21
C ALA A 425 -18.68 -3.31 -5.50
N ALA A 426 -19.70 -3.94 -6.05
CA ALA A 426 -19.64 -5.29 -6.61
C ALA A 426 -19.95 -5.23 -8.10
N HIS A 427 -18.98 -5.60 -8.93
CA HIS A 427 -19.11 -5.64 -10.38
C HIS A 427 -19.09 -7.08 -10.88
N HIS A 428 -20.02 -7.40 -11.76
CA HIS A 428 -20.06 -8.68 -12.45
C HIS A 428 -19.78 -8.50 -13.94
N TYR A 429 -18.78 -9.21 -14.44
CA TYR A 429 -18.35 -9.16 -15.84
C TYR A 429 -18.84 -10.41 -16.57
N SER A 430 -19.36 -10.26 -17.79
CA SER A 430 -19.83 -11.39 -18.59
C SER A 430 -19.59 -11.17 -20.08
N PRO A 431 -19.12 -12.20 -20.81
CA PRO A 431 -18.98 -12.15 -22.27
C PRO A 431 -20.32 -11.87 -22.98
N ASP A 432 -21.47 -12.21 -22.37
CA ASP A 432 -22.80 -11.98 -22.97
C ASP A 432 -23.15 -10.48 -23.09
N ARG A 433 -22.47 -9.62 -22.31
CA ARG A 433 -22.64 -8.16 -22.33
C ARG A 433 -21.41 -7.43 -22.88
N ALA A 434 -20.35 -8.15 -23.18
CA ALA A 434 -19.05 -7.58 -23.52
C ALA A 434 -18.91 -7.38 -25.04
N ALA A 435 -17.90 -6.59 -25.43
CA ALA A 435 -17.52 -6.47 -26.82
C ALA A 435 -16.67 -7.66 -27.32
N VAL A 436 -16.14 -8.47 -26.40
CA VAL A 436 -15.36 -9.69 -26.67
C VAL A 436 -15.93 -10.88 -25.91
N GLY A 437 -15.91 -12.06 -26.52
CA GLY A 437 -16.55 -13.27 -25.98
C GLY A 437 -15.60 -14.35 -25.46
N ASP A 438 -14.29 -14.14 -25.49
CA ASP A 438 -13.27 -15.16 -25.23
C ASP A 438 -12.79 -15.21 -23.76
N PHE A 439 -13.69 -14.99 -22.79
CA PHE A 439 -13.41 -15.12 -21.36
C PHE A 439 -14.61 -15.69 -20.58
N ASP A 440 -14.35 -16.25 -19.38
CA ASP A 440 -15.42 -16.73 -18.48
C ASP A 440 -15.95 -15.58 -17.59
N PRO A 441 -17.25 -15.57 -17.20
CA PRO A 441 -17.77 -14.59 -16.25
C PRO A 441 -17.00 -14.56 -14.93
N PHE A 442 -16.79 -13.36 -14.38
CA PHE A 442 -16.06 -13.17 -13.12
C PHE A 442 -16.59 -12.00 -12.29
N TRP A 443 -16.19 -11.98 -11.02
CA TRP A 443 -16.51 -10.91 -10.07
C TRP A 443 -15.28 -10.07 -9.76
N GLU A 444 -15.48 -8.76 -9.73
CA GLU A 444 -14.61 -7.78 -9.10
C GLU A 444 -15.34 -7.20 -7.90
N PHE A 445 -14.63 -7.09 -6.77
CA PHE A 445 -15.11 -6.42 -5.59
C PHE A 445 -14.18 -5.27 -5.24
N VAL A 446 -14.73 -4.06 -5.27
CA VAL A 446 -14.01 -2.81 -5.00
C VAL A 446 -14.24 -2.43 -3.55
N SER A 447 -13.17 -2.07 -2.83
CA SER A 447 -13.33 -1.50 -1.49
C SER A 447 -12.25 -0.48 -1.15
N GLY A 448 -12.72 0.69 -0.73
CA GLY A 448 -11.96 1.81 -0.22
C GLY A 448 -12.89 3.01 0.03
N PRO A 449 -12.38 4.12 0.57
CA PRO A 449 -11.07 4.25 1.18
C PRO A 449 -11.10 3.84 2.66
N LEU A 450 -9.91 3.60 3.24
CA LEU A 450 -9.77 3.32 4.68
C LEU A 450 -9.84 4.60 5.52
N ASN A 451 -9.05 5.61 5.15
CA ASN A 451 -9.07 6.91 5.82
C ASN A 451 -8.65 8.00 4.84
N ALA A 452 -9.40 8.18 3.78
CA ALA A 452 -9.14 9.17 2.74
C ALA A 452 -10.46 9.79 2.27
N GLY A 453 -10.37 10.81 1.42
CA GLY A 453 -11.57 11.44 0.88
C GLY A 453 -12.34 10.47 -0.01
N ALA A 454 -13.65 10.31 0.17
CA ALA A 454 -14.44 9.40 -0.65
C ALA A 454 -14.90 10.05 -1.97
N PHE A 455 -14.97 9.26 -3.05
CA PHE A 455 -15.26 9.70 -4.42
C PHE A 455 -16.26 8.78 -5.14
N GLY A 456 -16.57 9.11 -6.39
CA GLY A 456 -17.27 8.24 -7.31
C GLY A 456 -18.80 8.39 -7.30
N PRO A 457 -19.53 7.41 -7.87
CA PRO A 457 -18.96 6.27 -8.58
C PRO A 457 -18.39 6.68 -9.95
N ASN A 458 -17.32 6.01 -10.36
CA ASN A 458 -16.74 6.20 -11.69
C ASN A 458 -17.59 5.47 -12.75
N ALA A 459 -17.46 5.90 -14.02
CA ALA A 459 -18.15 5.25 -15.13
C ALA A 459 -17.52 3.88 -15.45
N LEU A 460 -18.36 2.92 -15.81
CA LEU A 460 -17.91 1.61 -16.29
C LEU A 460 -17.67 1.63 -17.81
N ASP A 461 -16.54 1.09 -18.24
CA ASP A 461 -16.26 0.83 -19.65
C ASP A 461 -16.91 -0.49 -20.10
N PRO A 462 -17.70 -0.49 -21.19
CA PRO A 462 -18.47 -1.67 -21.60
C PRO A 462 -17.62 -2.79 -22.23
N THR A 463 -16.31 -2.58 -22.45
CA THR A 463 -15.42 -3.53 -23.16
C THR A 463 -15.53 -4.96 -22.65
N PHE A 464 -15.55 -5.16 -21.33
CA PHE A 464 -15.67 -6.47 -20.67
C PHE A 464 -17.07 -6.76 -20.12
N GLY A 465 -18.08 -6.01 -20.54
CA GLY A 465 -19.48 -6.20 -20.15
C GLY A 465 -19.77 -6.12 -18.64
N PRO A 466 -19.19 -5.16 -17.90
CA PRO A 466 -19.49 -5.03 -16.48
C PRO A 466 -20.97 -4.68 -16.22
N GLU A 467 -21.47 -5.17 -15.10
CA GLU A 467 -22.71 -4.76 -14.49
C GLU A 467 -22.42 -4.33 -13.05
N ALA A 468 -22.82 -3.12 -12.69
CA ALA A 468 -22.77 -2.64 -11.31
C ALA A 468 -23.93 -3.23 -10.50
N VAL A 469 -23.64 -4.32 -9.78
CA VAL A 469 -24.65 -5.04 -8.98
C VAL A 469 -24.88 -4.36 -7.63
N PHE A 470 -23.86 -3.71 -7.09
CA PHE A 470 -23.95 -2.91 -5.89
C PHE A 470 -22.93 -1.78 -5.95
N VAL A 471 -23.31 -0.59 -5.46
CA VAL A 471 -22.44 0.58 -5.32
C VAL A 471 -22.87 1.35 -4.08
N HIS A 472 -21.91 1.68 -3.21
CA HIS A 472 -22.09 2.63 -2.13
C HIS A 472 -20.98 3.68 -2.19
N ALA A 473 -21.34 4.86 -2.68
CA ALA A 473 -20.44 5.98 -2.96
C ALA A 473 -21.10 7.31 -2.54
N PRO A 474 -20.32 8.33 -2.17
CA PRO A 474 -20.87 9.65 -1.85
C PRO A 474 -21.40 10.37 -3.09
N VAL A 475 -22.34 11.29 -2.89
CA VAL A 475 -22.77 12.23 -3.94
C VAL A 475 -21.77 13.37 -4.12
N THR A 476 -21.13 13.81 -3.02
CA THR A 476 -20.15 14.88 -3.02
C THR A 476 -18.74 14.30 -3.12
N GLN A 477 -17.98 14.75 -4.11
CA GLN A 477 -16.58 14.34 -4.27
C GLN A 477 -15.72 14.83 -3.11
N ASN A 478 -14.70 14.05 -2.75
CA ASN A 478 -13.83 14.28 -1.61
C ASN A 478 -14.60 14.39 -0.27
N SER A 479 -15.61 13.53 -0.10
CA SER A 479 -16.37 13.46 1.16
C SER A 479 -15.46 13.01 2.31
N SER A 480 -15.57 13.69 3.44
CA SER A 480 -14.77 13.42 4.64
C SER A 480 -15.02 12.02 5.20
N PRO A 481 -14.02 11.38 5.84
CA PRO A 481 -14.23 10.13 6.57
C PRO A 481 -15.37 10.19 7.61
N ALA A 482 -15.65 11.37 8.17
CA ALA A 482 -16.76 11.57 9.12
C ALA A 482 -18.15 11.40 8.49
N GLN A 483 -18.26 11.38 7.16
CA GLN A 483 -19.53 11.25 6.43
C GLN A 483 -19.94 9.79 6.17
N GLY A 484 -19.16 8.81 6.64
CA GLY A 484 -19.56 7.39 6.64
C GLY A 484 -19.31 6.63 5.34
N PHE A 485 -18.45 7.14 4.46
CA PHE A 485 -18.07 6.49 3.19
C PHE A 485 -16.68 5.87 3.23
N GLN A 486 -16.24 5.41 4.41
CA GLN A 486 -15.04 4.58 4.52
C GLN A 486 -15.46 3.12 4.47
N HIS A 487 -14.70 2.27 3.80
CA HIS A 487 -15.10 0.90 3.54
C HIS A 487 -13.94 -0.08 3.68
N PHE A 488 -14.27 -1.32 3.98
CA PHE A 488 -13.39 -2.47 3.77
C PHE A 488 -14.23 -3.67 3.37
N GLY A 489 -13.65 -4.58 2.60
CA GLY A 489 -14.30 -5.82 2.23
C GLY A 489 -13.89 -6.99 3.12
N GLU A 490 -14.74 -7.99 3.24
CA GLU A 490 -14.50 -9.24 3.98
C GLU A 490 -14.83 -10.47 3.12
N LEU A 491 -13.90 -11.42 3.02
CA LEU A 491 -14.08 -12.72 2.40
C LEU A 491 -14.08 -13.77 3.49
N ASN A 492 -15.14 -14.57 3.56
CA ASN A 492 -15.23 -15.75 4.41
C ASN A 492 -15.31 -16.99 3.53
N VAL A 493 -14.26 -17.81 3.54
CA VAL A 493 -14.23 -19.10 2.84
C VAL A 493 -14.53 -20.21 3.83
N ASP A 494 -15.62 -20.95 3.60
CA ASP A 494 -16.02 -22.06 4.45
C ASP A 494 -15.06 -23.26 4.29
N GLY A 495 -14.58 -23.78 5.41
CA GLY A 495 -13.64 -24.88 5.49
C GLY A 495 -14.21 -26.20 4.98
N ALA A 496 -15.51 -26.45 5.03
CA ALA A 496 -16.13 -27.72 4.66
C ALA A 496 -16.70 -27.71 3.24
N SER A 497 -17.60 -26.79 2.91
CA SER A 497 -18.24 -26.60 1.60
C SER A 497 -17.28 -25.97 0.60
N GLY A 498 -16.44 -25.03 1.03
CA GLY A 498 -15.63 -24.20 0.14
C GLY A 498 -16.37 -23.03 -0.47
N GLU A 499 -17.59 -22.73 -0.01
CA GLU A 499 -18.30 -21.51 -0.37
C GLU A 499 -17.48 -20.28 0.03
N LEU A 500 -17.49 -19.26 -0.83
CA LEU A 500 -16.92 -17.95 -0.53
C LEU A 500 -18.05 -16.96 -0.34
N THR A 501 -18.19 -16.43 0.88
CA THR A 501 -19.08 -15.29 1.14
C THR A 501 -18.25 -14.01 1.13
N VAL A 502 -18.68 -13.03 0.35
CA VAL A 502 -18.08 -11.70 0.26
C VAL A 502 -19.04 -10.70 0.88
N ASP A 503 -18.56 -9.93 1.85
CA ASP A 503 -19.26 -8.79 2.43
C ASP A 503 -18.54 -7.49 2.06
N LEU A 504 -19.31 -6.48 1.64
CA LEU A 504 -18.83 -5.11 1.51
C LEU A 504 -19.29 -4.34 2.75
N ARG A 505 -18.34 -3.84 3.53
CA ARG A 505 -18.61 -3.27 4.86
C ARG A 505 -18.30 -1.78 4.91
N ASP A 506 -19.04 -1.06 5.75
CA ASP A 506 -18.73 0.32 6.10
C ASP A 506 -17.59 0.40 7.14
N GLY A 507 -17.18 1.63 7.48
CA GLY A 507 -16.11 1.89 8.43
C GLY A 507 -16.39 1.46 9.87
N THR A 508 -17.63 1.08 10.20
CA THR A 508 -18.01 0.50 11.50
C THR A 508 -17.94 -1.03 11.49
N GLY A 509 -17.80 -1.63 10.31
CA GLY A 509 -17.81 -3.07 10.08
C GLY A 509 -19.20 -3.65 9.82
N ALA A 510 -20.23 -2.81 9.67
CA ALA A 510 -21.56 -3.26 9.28
C ALA A 510 -21.56 -3.69 7.81
N SER A 511 -22.25 -4.78 7.50
CA SER A 511 -22.34 -5.28 6.12
C SER A 511 -23.38 -4.47 5.35
N LEU A 512 -22.97 -3.80 4.28
CA LEU A 512 -23.85 -3.06 3.38
C LEU A 512 -24.43 -3.97 2.29
N TRP A 513 -23.63 -4.95 1.86
CA TRP A 513 -24.00 -5.92 0.84
C TRP A 513 -23.25 -7.24 1.07
N SER A 514 -23.85 -8.35 0.66
CA SER A 514 -23.24 -9.68 0.79
C SER A 514 -23.60 -10.59 -0.38
N LYS A 515 -22.67 -11.46 -0.77
CA LYS A 515 -22.90 -12.51 -1.78
C LYS A 515 -22.10 -13.76 -1.48
N THR A 516 -22.78 -14.91 -1.53
CA THR A 516 -22.13 -16.23 -1.48
C THR A 516 -21.92 -16.78 -2.89
N LEU A 517 -20.69 -17.16 -3.20
CA LEU A 517 -20.26 -17.79 -4.43
C LEU A 517 -20.01 -19.28 -4.18
N GLN A 518 -20.59 -20.11 -5.05
CA GLN A 518 -20.42 -21.56 -5.01
C GLN A 518 -19.12 -21.95 -5.74
N PRO A 519 -18.27 -22.82 -5.16
CA PRO A 519 -17.05 -23.25 -5.83
C PRO A 519 -17.40 -24.17 -6.99
N GLN A 520 -16.83 -23.90 -8.16
CA GLN A 520 -16.95 -24.75 -9.33
C GLN A 520 -15.88 -25.85 -9.29
N GLY A 521 -16.26 -27.06 -9.71
CA GLY A 521 -15.33 -28.16 -9.97
C GLY A 521 -14.37 -27.83 -11.12
N ARG A 522 -13.20 -28.47 -11.11
CA ARG A 522 -12.25 -28.39 -12.21
C ARG A 522 -12.59 -29.34 -13.35
#